data_AF-A0A431HR48-F1
#
_entry.id   AF-A0A431HR48-F1
#
_cell.length_a   1.000
_cell.length_b   1.000
_cell.length_c   1.000
_cell.angle_alpha   90.00
_cell.angle_beta   90.00
_cell.angle_gamma   90.00
#
_symmetry.space_group_name_H-M   'P 1'
#
loop_
_entity.id
_entity.type
_entity.pdbx_description
1 polymer ?
#
loop_
_entity_poly.entity_id
_entity_poly.type
_entity_poly.pdbx_seq_one_letter_code
_entity_poly.pdbx_strand_id
1 'polypeptide(L)'
;MIARKMASMALLGCALLAGNSVSAAPIYASTLVASSNVTAFGSGVVTGAPDGDGVWLGSSFDPPALLGSLTVSFATALGNGAGADLVVVEISPSAAETFNVEVSTDNLVYTLLGEFSATNNLIDFGSFTAPVSYVRLTNTSTAFSADIDTLFGNYEADVLVSIPEPASLALIAFGLAGLSTFRRPIKSR
;
A
#
# COMPACT_ATOMS: atom_id res chain seq x y z
N MET A 1 -22.61 -38.93 26.67
CA MET A 1 -23.04 -38.54 25.31
C MET A 1 -23.09 -37.02 25.05
N ILE A 2 -22.92 -36.15 26.08
CA ILE A 2 -23.02 -34.68 25.96
C ILE A 2 -21.69 -34.00 25.59
N ALA A 3 -20.54 -34.57 25.99
CA ALA A 3 -19.21 -34.01 25.70
C ALA A 3 -18.83 -34.02 24.21
N ARG A 4 -19.41 -34.94 23.41
CA ARG A 4 -19.16 -35.01 21.96
C ARG A 4 -19.84 -33.88 21.15
N LYS A 5 -20.86 -33.20 21.71
CA LYS A 5 -21.55 -32.11 21.00
C LYS A 5 -20.92 -30.73 21.20
N MET A 6 -20.14 -30.53 22.27
CA MET A 6 -19.48 -29.23 22.55
C MET A 6 -18.18 -29.04 21.75
N ALA A 7 -17.47 -30.12 21.42
CA ALA A 7 -16.26 -30.04 20.59
C ALA A 7 -16.55 -29.62 19.13
N SER A 8 -17.75 -29.92 18.60
CA SER A 8 -18.11 -29.59 17.22
C SER A 8 -18.50 -28.12 16.99
N MET A 9 -18.90 -27.37 18.02
CA MET A 9 -19.18 -25.93 17.88
C MET A 9 -17.92 -25.06 17.97
N ALA A 10 -16.89 -25.49 18.70
CA ALA A 10 -15.61 -24.78 18.77
C ALA A 10 -14.82 -24.89 17.47
N LEU A 11 -14.86 -26.04 16.79
CA LEU A 11 -14.20 -26.22 15.49
C LEU A 11 -14.88 -25.43 14.35
N LEU A 12 -16.20 -25.24 14.41
CA LEU A 12 -16.93 -24.48 13.40
C LEU A 12 -16.68 -22.96 13.52
N GLY A 13 -16.35 -22.48 14.72
CA GLY A 13 -15.98 -21.08 14.97
C GLY A 13 -14.59 -20.72 14.44
N CYS A 14 -13.61 -21.62 14.52
CA CYS A 14 -12.27 -21.39 13.96
C CYS A 14 -12.21 -21.54 12.43
N ALA A 15 -13.12 -22.29 11.82
CA ALA A 15 -13.14 -22.48 10.36
C ALA A 15 -13.67 -21.26 9.59
N LEU A 16 -14.47 -20.39 10.23
CA LEU A 16 -14.96 -19.13 9.65
C LEU A 16 -13.96 -17.97 9.75
N LEU A 17 -12.85 -18.16 10.48
CA LEU A 17 -11.73 -17.22 10.57
C LEU A 17 -10.58 -17.57 9.61
N ALA A 18 -10.72 -18.62 8.80
CA ALA A 18 -9.89 -18.82 7.62
C ALA A 18 -10.31 -17.78 6.57
N GLY A 19 -9.98 -16.52 6.86
CA GLY A 19 -10.25 -15.37 6.02
C GLY A 19 -9.66 -15.60 4.65
N ASN A 20 -10.46 -15.27 3.64
CA ASN A 20 -9.98 -15.14 2.28
C ASN A 20 -8.71 -14.27 2.31
N SER A 21 -7.59 -14.80 1.84
CA SER A 21 -6.41 -14.00 1.52
C SER A 21 -6.76 -13.13 0.32
N VAL A 22 -7.51 -12.07 0.55
CA VAL A 22 -7.74 -11.02 -0.45
C VAL A 22 -6.45 -10.23 -0.47
N SER A 23 -5.68 -10.35 -1.55
CA SER A 23 -4.62 -9.37 -1.84
C SER A 23 -5.27 -7.99 -1.79
N ALA A 24 -4.76 -7.09 -0.94
CA ALA A 24 -5.25 -5.72 -0.91
C ALA A 24 -5.19 -5.14 -2.34
N ALA A 25 -6.21 -4.37 -2.71
CA ALA A 25 -6.19 -3.68 -3.99
C ALA A 25 -5.03 -2.68 -4.02
N PRO A 26 -4.36 -2.48 -5.18
CA PRO A 26 -3.32 -1.47 -5.30
C PRO A 26 -3.81 -0.09 -4.87
N ILE A 27 -2.99 0.63 -4.08
CA ILE A 27 -3.25 1.99 -3.63
C ILE A 27 -2.55 2.93 -4.61
N TYR A 28 -3.26 3.37 -5.65
CA TYR A 28 -2.70 4.25 -6.66
C TYR A 28 -2.44 5.66 -6.14
N ALA A 29 -1.41 6.31 -6.68
CA ALA A 29 -1.20 7.74 -6.53
C ALA A 29 -2.47 8.48 -6.95
N SER A 30 -2.90 9.45 -6.14
CA SER A 30 -4.17 10.14 -6.32
C SER A 30 -4.02 11.59 -6.77
N THR A 31 -2.84 12.18 -6.61
CA THR A 31 -2.62 13.59 -6.95
C THR A 31 -1.18 13.81 -7.40
N LEU A 32 -1.01 14.50 -8.53
CA LEU A 32 0.27 15.09 -8.92
C LEU A 32 0.46 16.39 -8.13
N VAL A 33 1.43 16.41 -7.24
CA VAL A 33 1.71 17.54 -6.33
C VAL A 33 2.62 18.57 -7.00
N ALA A 34 3.67 18.10 -7.68
CA ALA A 34 4.63 18.95 -8.38
C ALA A 34 5.32 18.17 -9.50
N SER A 35 5.79 18.89 -10.52
CA SER A 35 6.67 18.34 -11.55
C SER A 35 7.66 19.41 -12.02
N SER A 36 8.81 18.97 -12.52
CA SER A 36 9.86 19.82 -13.10
C SER A 36 10.60 19.07 -14.19
N ASN A 37 10.86 19.73 -15.32
CA ASN A 37 11.43 19.14 -16.53
C ASN A 37 10.78 17.81 -16.94
N VAL A 38 9.46 17.85 -17.08
CA VAL A 38 8.62 16.71 -17.44
C VAL A 38 7.89 17.02 -18.75
N THR A 39 7.85 16.04 -19.66
CA THR A 39 7.08 16.15 -20.91
C THR A 39 5.98 15.09 -20.91
N ALA A 40 4.72 15.50 -21.05
CA ALA A 40 3.60 14.57 -21.12
C ALA A 40 3.54 13.84 -22.47
N PHE A 41 3.09 12.59 -22.43
CA PHE A 41 2.68 11.82 -23.60
C PHE A 41 1.30 11.21 -23.36
N GLY A 42 0.48 11.12 -24.42
CA GLY A 42 -0.91 10.71 -24.29
C GLY A 42 -1.69 11.61 -23.32
N SER A 43 -2.36 11.02 -22.33
CA SER A 43 -3.09 11.71 -21.27
C SER A 43 -2.21 12.62 -20.39
N GLY A 44 -0.93 12.29 -20.22
CA GLY A 44 -0.03 13.00 -19.30
C GLY A 44 -0.33 12.77 -17.81
N VAL A 45 -1.21 11.81 -17.49
CA VAL A 45 -1.68 11.57 -16.13
C VAL A 45 -0.77 10.55 -15.46
N VAL A 46 -0.35 10.85 -14.22
CA VAL A 46 0.48 9.93 -13.40
C VAL A 46 -0.21 9.38 -12.15
N THR A 47 -1.53 9.38 -12.18
CA THR A 47 -2.40 9.07 -11.04
C THR A 47 -3.49 8.10 -11.46
N GLY A 48 -3.91 7.24 -10.53
CA GLY A 48 -4.87 6.20 -10.83
C GLY A 48 -4.23 4.96 -11.47
N ALA A 49 -5.09 4.11 -12.03
CA ALA A 49 -4.65 2.88 -12.67
C ALA A 49 -3.86 3.17 -13.96
N PRO A 50 -2.92 2.30 -14.36
CA PRO A 50 -2.13 2.49 -15.57
C PRO A 50 -3.04 2.59 -16.80
N ASP A 51 -2.79 3.57 -17.65
CA ASP A 51 -3.55 3.80 -18.89
C ASP A 51 -2.70 3.63 -20.16
N GLY A 52 -1.39 3.40 -20.02
CA GLY A 52 -0.46 3.31 -21.14
C GLY A 52 -0.03 4.67 -21.69
N ASP A 53 -0.43 5.75 -21.02
CA ASP A 53 0.04 7.12 -21.22
C ASP A 53 0.85 7.55 -19.98
N GLY A 54 1.33 8.79 -19.93
CA GLY A 54 2.13 9.24 -18.79
C GLY A 54 3.06 10.38 -19.10
N VAL A 55 4.21 10.40 -18.43
CA VAL A 55 5.16 11.50 -18.54
C VAL A 55 6.61 11.03 -18.63
N TRP A 56 7.38 11.73 -19.45
CA TRP A 56 8.82 11.63 -19.55
C TRP A 56 9.48 12.53 -18.51
N LEU A 57 10.25 11.97 -17.59
CA LEU A 57 11.14 12.74 -16.73
C LEU A 57 12.44 12.97 -17.49
N GLY A 58 12.72 14.22 -17.86
CA GLY A 58 13.88 14.56 -18.68
C GLY A 58 15.21 14.08 -18.10
N SER A 59 16.14 13.68 -18.97
CA SER A 59 17.51 13.34 -18.59
C SER A 59 18.44 14.55 -18.69
N SER A 60 19.69 14.42 -18.23
CA SER A 60 20.72 15.44 -18.46
C SER A 60 21.14 15.60 -19.92
N PHE A 61 20.70 14.70 -20.82
CA PHE A 61 21.02 14.75 -22.26
C PHE A 61 19.92 15.42 -23.09
N ASP A 62 18.70 15.48 -22.56
CA ASP A 62 17.55 16.10 -23.21
C ASP A 62 17.51 17.61 -22.90
N PRO A 63 17.34 18.50 -23.87
CA PRO A 63 17.17 19.93 -23.58
C PRO A 63 15.81 20.21 -22.91
N PRO A 64 15.75 20.98 -21.80
CA PRO A 64 16.87 21.53 -21.03
C PRO A 64 17.57 20.45 -20.20
N ALA A 65 18.92 20.47 -20.17
CA ALA A 65 19.80 19.51 -19.49
C ALA A 65 19.71 19.60 -17.94
N LEU A 66 18.51 19.36 -17.43
CA LEU A 66 18.11 19.35 -16.04
C LEU A 66 17.45 18.00 -15.77
N LEU A 67 17.63 17.44 -14.58
CA LEU A 67 16.96 16.18 -14.26
C LEU A 67 15.45 16.42 -14.05
N GLY A 68 14.64 15.60 -14.71
CA GLY A 68 13.20 15.56 -14.55
C GLY A 68 12.82 15.01 -13.19
N SER A 69 11.78 15.57 -12.58
CA SER A 69 11.23 15.06 -11.33
C SER A 69 9.72 15.23 -11.28
N LEU A 70 9.06 14.33 -10.55
CA LEU A 70 7.66 14.44 -10.18
C LEU A 70 7.47 14.06 -8.73
N THR A 71 6.49 14.70 -8.09
CA THR A 71 6.02 14.34 -6.76
C THR A 71 4.54 14.00 -6.85
N VAL A 72 4.17 12.83 -6.36
CA VAL A 72 2.77 12.40 -6.21
C VAL A 72 2.41 12.23 -4.74
N SER A 73 1.12 12.30 -4.45
CA SER A 73 0.58 11.93 -3.13
C SER A 73 -0.46 10.83 -3.24
N PHE A 74 -0.66 10.13 -2.13
CA PHE A 74 -1.66 9.08 -1.98
C PHE A 74 -2.77 9.55 -1.04
N ALA A 75 -4.02 9.26 -1.40
CA ALA A 75 -5.18 9.54 -0.56
C ALA A 75 -5.18 8.70 0.73
N THR A 76 -4.64 7.48 0.62
CA THR A 76 -4.37 6.58 1.73
C THR A 76 -2.86 6.46 1.88
N ALA A 77 -2.32 6.77 3.06
CA ALA A 77 -0.89 6.68 3.30
C ALA A 77 -0.41 5.23 3.18
N LEU A 78 0.77 5.03 2.59
CA LEU A 78 1.36 3.71 2.37
C LEU A 78 2.15 3.24 3.59
N GLY A 79 2.07 1.95 3.87
CA GLY A 79 2.79 1.27 4.93
C GLY A 79 3.97 0.47 4.39
N ASN A 80 4.80 0.01 5.32
CA ASN A 80 5.85 -0.96 5.07
C ASN A 80 5.31 -2.36 5.40
N GLY A 81 5.38 -3.28 4.43
CA GLY A 81 4.83 -4.62 4.53
C GLY A 81 5.79 -5.70 4.04
N ALA A 82 5.23 -6.86 3.70
CA ALA A 82 6.02 -8.01 3.28
C ALA A 82 6.38 -7.90 1.77
N GLY A 83 7.57 -7.41 1.44
CA GLY A 83 8.07 -7.34 0.06
C GLY A 83 8.02 -5.93 -0.51
N ALA A 84 7.61 -5.78 -1.78
CA ALA A 84 7.56 -4.48 -2.42
C ALA A 84 6.42 -3.63 -1.83
N ASP A 85 6.74 -2.46 -1.31
CA ASP A 85 5.79 -1.53 -0.73
C ASP A 85 5.22 -0.58 -1.77
N LEU A 86 6.07 -0.17 -2.71
CA LEU A 86 5.78 0.75 -3.80
C LEU A 86 6.20 0.15 -5.13
N VAL A 87 5.40 0.38 -6.17
CA VAL A 87 5.71 0.02 -7.54
C VAL A 87 5.62 1.26 -8.41
N VAL A 88 6.64 1.49 -9.22
CA VAL A 88 6.68 2.55 -10.24
C VAL A 88 6.38 1.94 -11.59
N VAL A 89 5.23 2.25 -12.18
CA VAL A 89 4.86 1.73 -13.50
C VAL A 89 5.48 2.61 -14.57
N GLU A 90 6.26 1.97 -15.43
CA GLU A 90 7.01 2.62 -16.50
C GLU A 90 6.61 1.96 -17.83
N ILE A 91 6.64 2.75 -18.91
CA ILE A 91 6.30 2.30 -20.25
C ILE A 91 7.55 1.96 -21.06
N SER A 92 7.68 0.68 -21.40
CA SER A 92 8.80 0.13 -22.18
C SER A 92 10.15 0.17 -21.43
N PRO A 93 10.24 -0.44 -20.23
CA PRO A 93 11.34 -0.22 -19.31
C PRO A 93 12.69 -0.69 -19.83
N SER A 94 13.68 0.18 -19.67
CA SER A 94 15.09 -0.08 -19.94
C SER A 94 15.91 -0.12 -18.66
N ALA A 95 16.93 -0.98 -18.62
CA ALA A 95 17.90 -0.98 -17.52
C ALA A 95 18.79 0.28 -17.50
N ALA A 96 18.80 1.07 -18.59
CA ALA A 96 19.52 2.33 -18.69
C ALA A 96 18.72 3.53 -18.15
N GLU A 97 17.44 3.32 -17.84
CA GLU A 97 16.58 4.31 -17.19
C GLU A 97 16.62 4.08 -15.68
N THR A 98 17.12 5.07 -14.96
CA THR A 98 17.26 5.07 -13.51
C THR A 98 16.62 6.31 -12.89
N PHE A 99 16.10 6.16 -11.69
CA PHE A 99 15.54 7.25 -10.92
C PHE A 99 15.76 7.05 -9.42
N ASN A 100 15.95 8.16 -8.73
CA ASN A 100 15.90 8.21 -7.27
C ASN A 100 14.45 8.19 -6.80
N VAL A 101 14.19 7.40 -5.77
CA VAL A 101 12.90 7.35 -5.08
C VAL A 101 13.07 7.92 -3.69
N GLU A 102 12.34 8.99 -3.41
CA GLU A 102 12.30 9.62 -2.11
C GLU A 102 10.87 9.61 -1.56
N VAL A 103 10.71 9.39 -0.25
CA VAL A 103 9.41 9.31 0.41
C VAL A 103 9.27 10.35 1.50
N SER A 104 8.03 10.78 1.75
CA SER A 104 7.72 11.76 2.80
C SER A 104 6.34 11.53 3.40
N THR A 105 6.21 11.87 4.68
CA THR A 105 4.93 11.92 5.41
C THR A 105 4.17 13.23 5.15
N ASP A 106 4.89 14.32 4.84
CA ASP A 106 4.39 15.70 4.98
C ASP A 106 4.69 16.64 3.79
N ASN A 107 5.37 16.15 2.74
CA ASN A 107 5.79 16.93 1.57
C ASN A 107 6.82 18.05 1.88
N LEU A 108 7.48 18.00 3.04
CA LEU A 108 8.50 18.96 3.45
C LEU A 108 9.87 18.28 3.54
N VAL A 109 9.94 17.16 4.28
CA VAL A 109 11.18 16.40 4.48
C VAL A 109 11.07 15.08 3.74
N TYR A 110 12.06 14.82 2.89
CA TYR A 110 12.15 13.62 2.08
C TYR A 110 13.27 12.71 2.56
N THR A 111 12.99 11.41 2.63
CA THR A 111 13.98 10.37 2.88
C THR A 111 14.24 9.63 1.57
N LEU A 112 15.50 9.62 1.14
CA LEU A 112 15.93 8.83 -0.02
C LEU A 112 15.91 7.35 0.33
N LEU A 113 15.15 6.56 -0.43
CA LEU A 113 15.15 5.10 -0.35
C LEU A 113 16.30 4.51 -1.17
N GLY A 114 16.61 5.12 -2.31
CA GLY A 114 17.70 4.72 -3.17
C GLY A 114 17.47 5.09 -4.63
N GLU A 115 18.39 4.62 -5.49
CA GLU A 115 18.27 4.65 -6.93
C GLU A 115 17.77 3.30 -7.43
N PHE A 116 16.82 3.33 -8.37
CA PHE A 116 16.17 2.16 -8.96
C PHE A 116 16.21 2.26 -10.48
N SER A 117 16.21 1.11 -11.17
CA SER A 117 16.07 1.07 -12.63
C SER A 117 14.61 0.84 -13.01
N ALA A 118 14.20 1.28 -14.20
CA ALA A 118 12.84 1.04 -14.71
C ALA A 118 12.50 -0.46 -14.79
N THR A 119 13.50 -1.31 -15.01
CA THR A 119 13.36 -2.78 -14.99
C THR A 119 13.32 -3.41 -13.60
N ASN A 120 13.71 -2.67 -12.55
CA ASN A 120 13.64 -3.07 -11.14
C ASN A 120 12.91 -1.99 -10.34
N ASN A 121 11.62 -1.87 -10.65
CA ASN A 121 10.71 -0.83 -10.18
C ASN A 121 9.90 -1.23 -8.92
N LEU A 122 10.27 -2.35 -8.28
CA LEU A 122 9.68 -2.83 -7.04
C LEU A 122 10.51 -2.30 -5.86
N ILE A 123 9.92 -1.41 -5.07
CA ILE A 123 10.61 -0.65 -4.02
C ILE A 123 10.11 -1.11 -2.66
N ASP A 124 11.06 -1.54 -1.82
CA ASP A 124 10.86 -1.83 -0.40
C ASP A 124 11.28 -0.60 0.40
N PHE A 125 10.44 -0.14 1.33
CA PHE A 125 10.71 1.01 2.21
C PHE A 125 11.81 0.71 3.24
N GLY A 126 12.11 -0.57 3.47
CA GLY A 126 13.21 -1.05 4.29
C GLY A 126 13.11 -0.58 5.73
N SER A 127 14.00 0.32 6.15
CA SER A 127 14.00 0.89 7.50
C SER A 127 13.05 2.07 7.68
N PHE A 128 12.42 2.58 6.61
CA PHE A 128 11.44 3.63 6.72
C PHE A 128 10.10 3.04 7.19
N THR A 129 9.70 3.36 8.43
CA THR A 129 8.50 2.79 9.07
C THR A 129 7.37 3.80 9.26
N ALA A 130 7.58 5.05 8.87
CA ALA A 130 6.54 6.07 8.97
C ALA A 130 5.54 5.95 7.79
N PRO A 131 4.28 6.41 7.94
CA PRO A 131 3.33 6.43 6.83
C PRO A 131 3.83 7.28 5.65
N VAL A 132 3.89 6.72 4.46
CA VAL A 132 4.29 7.44 3.25
C VAL A 132 3.06 8.06 2.58
N SER A 133 2.97 9.39 2.60
CA SER A 133 1.88 10.12 1.94
C SER A 133 2.32 10.71 0.59
N TYR A 134 3.62 10.90 0.41
CA TYR A 134 4.21 11.54 -0.76
C TYR A 134 5.41 10.74 -1.26
N VAL A 135 5.51 10.60 -2.57
CA VAL A 135 6.66 10.00 -3.26
C VAL A 135 7.18 11.00 -4.28
N ARG A 136 8.50 11.22 -4.29
CA ARG A 136 9.20 11.99 -5.30
C ARG A 136 10.10 11.06 -6.11
N LEU A 137 9.93 11.10 -7.43
CA LEU A 137 10.83 10.48 -8.39
C LEU A 137 11.70 11.56 -9.03
N THR A 138 12.99 11.29 -9.15
CA THR A 138 13.92 12.15 -9.90
C THR A 138 14.72 11.28 -10.85
N ASN A 139 14.68 11.58 -12.15
CA ASN A 139 15.48 10.86 -13.13
C ASN A 139 16.97 11.03 -12.81
N THR A 140 17.73 9.94 -12.83
CA THR A 140 19.20 9.92 -12.67
C THR A 140 19.91 9.34 -13.88
N SER A 141 19.17 8.92 -14.89
CA SER A 141 19.69 8.36 -16.13
C SER A 141 20.61 9.35 -16.83
N THR A 142 21.67 8.82 -17.43
CA THR A 142 22.66 9.65 -18.13
C THR A 142 22.18 10.15 -19.49
N ALA A 143 21.31 9.40 -20.17
CA ALA A 143 20.94 9.64 -21.57
C ALA A 143 19.51 9.26 -21.95
N PHE A 144 18.69 8.83 -20.98
CA PHE A 144 17.33 8.34 -21.23
C PHE A 144 16.35 9.05 -20.32
N SER A 145 15.24 9.51 -20.88
CA SER A 145 14.10 9.93 -20.06
C SER A 145 13.45 8.69 -19.44
N ALA A 146 12.87 8.83 -18.24
CA ALA A 146 12.09 7.74 -17.64
C ALA A 146 10.61 7.95 -17.97
N ASP A 147 9.91 6.91 -18.45
CA ASP A 147 8.58 7.03 -19.04
C ASP A 147 7.52 6.57 -18.01
N ILE A 148 7.22 7.45 -17.06
CA ILE A 148 6.38 7.10 -15.90
C ILE A 148 4.90 7.18 -16.26
N ASP A 149 4.20 6.04 -16.15
CA ASP A 149 2.75 5.94 -16.26
C ASP A 149 2.12 6.22 -14.90
N THR A 150 2.40 5.44 -13.86
CA THR A 150 1.78 5.63 -12.54
C THR A 150 2.63 5.09 -11.40
N LEU A 151 2.19 5.33 -10.17
CA LEU A 151 2.77 4.74 -8.96
C LEU A 151 1.65 4.11 -8.13
N PHE A 152 1.91 2.96 -7.51
CA PHE A 152 0.99 2.37 -6.55
C PHE A 152 1.70 1.69 -5.37
N GLY A 153 1.05 1.75 -4.22
CA GLY A 153 1.46 1.02 -3.03
C GLY A 153 0.71 -0.30 -2.86
N ASN A 154 1.34 -1.26 -2.20
CA ASN A 154 0.75 -2.58 -1.90
C ASN A 154 0.21 -2.68 -0.47
N TYR A 155 0.64 -1.80 0.43
CA TYR A 155 0.29 -1.83 1.84
C TYR A 155 -0.25 -0.47 2.29
N GLU A 156 -1.40 -0.47 2.95
CA GLU A 156 -1.89 0.70 3.69
C GLU A 156 -1.08 0.84 4.98
N ALA A 157 -0.78 2.07 5.37
CA ALA A 157 -0.14 2.33 6.65
C ALA A 157 -1.08 1.93 7.79
N ASP A 158 -0.56 1.20 8.78
CA ASP A 158 -1.27 0.97 10.02
C ASP A 158 -1.45 2.31 10.76
N VAL A 159 -2.54 3.00 10.47
CA VAL A 159 -3.02 4.08 11.31
C VAL A 159 -3.62 3.37 12.52
N LEU A 160 -2.87 3.32 13.63
CA LEU A 160 -3.37 2.82 14.91
C LEU A 160 -4.50 3.73 15.44
N VAL A 161 -5.66 3.67 14.79
CA VAL A 161 -6.91 4.10 15.39
C VAL A 161 -7.26 2.96 16.34
N SER A 162 -7.03 3.16 17.64
CA SER A 162 -7.56 2.25 18.66
C SER A 162 -9.09 2.30 18.58
N ILE A 163 -9.68 1.46 17.75
CA ILE A 163 -11.12 1.24 17.73
C ILE A 163 -11.42 0.57 19.08
N PRO A 164 -12.21 1.21 19.97
CA PRO A 164 -12.63 0.54 21.20
C PRO A 164 -13.31 -0.76 20.79
N GLU A 165 -12.84 -1.89 21.32
CA GLU A 165 -13.44 -3.18 21.00
C GLU A 165 -14.96 -3.08 21.17
N PRO A 166 -15.75 -3.53 20.18
CA PRO A 166 -17.18 -3.36 20.27
C PRO A 166 -17.66 -4.16 21.49
N ALA A 167 -18.40 -3.49 22.37
CA ALA A 167 -18.94 -4.05 23.60
C ALA A 167 -19.79 -5.33 23.39
N SER A 168 -20.07 -5.68 22.13
CA SER A 168 -20.68 -6.94 21.70
C SER A 168 -19.85 -8.18 22.06
N LEU A 169 -18.51 -8.12 22.12
CA LEU A 169 -17.71 -9.28 22.59
C LEU A 169 -17.94 -9.54 24.08
N ALA A 170 -17.99 -8.48 24.89
CA ALA A 170 -18.38 -8.58 26.29
C ALA A 170 -19.83 -9.09 26.43
N LEU A 171 -20.75 -8.60 25.61
CA LEU A 171 -22.17 -9.01 25.64
C LEU A 171 -22.36 -10.49 25.27
N ILE A 172 -21.60 -10.99 24.29
CA ILE A 172 -21.60 -12.41 23.91
C ILE A 172 -21.03 -13.26 25.05
N ALA A 173 -19.92 -12.83 25.67
CA ALA A 173 -19.33 -13.52 26.82
C ALA A 173 -20.29 -13.58 28.03
N PHE A 174 -20.96 -12.47 28.36
CA PHE A 174 -21.96 -12.43 29.43
C PHE A 174 -23.23 -13.23 29.08
N GLY A 175 -23.67 -13.21 27.83
CA GLY A 175 -24.81 -14.00 27.36
C GLY A 175 -24.58 -15.51 27.43
N LEU A 176 -23.38 -15.97 27.05
CA LEU A 176 -22.97 -17.37 27.14
C LEU A 176 -22.78 -17.83 28.59
N ALA A 177 -22.22 -16.97 29.46
CA ALA A 177 -22.11 -17.25 30.89
C ALA A 177 -23.50 -17.39 31.55
N GLY A 178 -24.43 -16.49 31.24
CA GLY A 178 -25.80 -16.53 31.77
C GLY A 178 -26.59 -17.77 31.33
N LEU A 179 -26.42 -18.23 30.10
CA LEU A 179 -27.07 -19.46 29.60
C LEU A 179 -26.56 -20.73 30.27
N SER A 180 -25.32 -20.74 30.78
CA SER A 180 -24.73 -21.88 31.48
C SER A 180 -25.25 -22.05 32.91
N THR A 181 -25.70 -20.97 33.55
CA THR A 181 -26.19 -20.97 34.94
C THR A 181 -27.69 -21.30 35.06
N PHE A 182 -28.45 -21.31 33.95
CA PHE A 182 -29.90 -21.58 33.96
C PHE A 182 -30.31 -23.06 33.75
N ARG A 183 -29.37 -24.02 33.75
CA ARG A 183 -29.72 -25.44 33.75
C ARG A 183 -30.25 -25.88 35.12
N ARG A 184 -31.56 -25.71 35.36
CA ARG A 184 -32.25 -26.34 36.48
C ARG A 184 -32.17 -27.88 36.35
N PRO A 185 -31.85 -28.63 37.42
CA PRO A 185 -31.95 -30.08 37.40
C PRO A 185 -33.42 -30.48 37.32
N ILE A 186 -33.82 -31.12 36.22
CA ILE A 186 -35.11 -31.80 36.10
C ILE A 186 -35.05 -33.01 37.05
N LYS A 187 -35.79 -32.98 38.15
CA LYS A 187 -35.99 -34.16 39.01
C LYS A 187 -36.83 -35.18 38.22
N SER A 188 -36.23 -36.31 37.87
CA SER A 188 -36.94 -37.48 37.37
C SER A 188 -37.82 -38.06 38.49
N ARG A 189 -39.09 -38.32 38.17
CA ARG A 189 -39.94 -39.26 38.91
C ARG A 189 -39.88 -40.61 38.21
#